data_AF-A0A5C6DJL4-F1
#
_entry.id   AF-A0A5C6DJL4-F1
#
_cell.length_a   1.000
_cell.length_b   1.000
_cell.length_c   1.000
_cell.angle_alpha   90.00
_cell.angle_beta   90.00
_cell.angle_gamma   90.00
#
_symmetry.space_group_name_H-M   'P 1'
#
loop_
_entity.id
_entity.type
_entity.pdbx_description
1 polymer ?
#
loop_
_entity_poly.entity_id
_entity_poly.type
_entity_poly.pdbx_seq_one_letter_code
_entity_poly.pdbx_strand_id
1 'polypeptide(L)'
;MPNAPLGGENPYSPTQKTTPTLPSGGAIDPSNLMSRGLVGQVQILGVLMIVQGVLVSLAAIVIGFYAAFMPTFLEQMRQNAAAQGGNNAPVPPEFGSIMMIVGGVITVLILTLGFLHIYCGIRTMQFRGRVFSMVVLCCGLLTLITCYCLPTQLALSIYGLIVLLNAPVCEAFRYAERGHTPREIQQAYLSLP
;
A
#
# COMPACT_ATOMS: atom_id res chain seq x y z
N MET A 1 31.55 10.44 61.20
CA MET A 1 30.80 11.42 60.39
C MET A 1 29.91 10.63 59.43
N PRO A 2 28.57 10.73 59.54
CA PRO A 2 27.67 9.99 58.68
C PRO A 2 27.60 10.64 57.28
N ASN A 3 27.91 9.87 56.24
CA ASN A 3 27.77 10.28 54.85
C ASN A 3 26.28 10.36 54.50
N ALA A 4 25.78 11.57 54.24
CA ALA A 4 24.43 11.77 53.74
C ALA A 4 24.35 11.25 52.28
N PRO A 5 23.37 10.39 51.93
CA PRO A 5 23.18 9.98 50.55
C PRO A 5 22.64 11.16 49.74
N LEU A 6 23.46 11.68 48.83
CA LEU A 6 23.06 12.61 47.76
C LEU A 6 22.24 11.88 46.69
N GLY A 7 21.15 11.23 47.11
CA GLY A 7 20.19 10.55 46.23
C GLY A 7 19.22 11.54 45.61
N GLY A 8 19.75 12.52 44.87
CA GLY A 8 18.92 13.32 43.98
C GLY A 8 18.53 12.47 42.80
N GLU A 9 17.33 11.89 42.81
CA GLU A 9 16.73 11.30 41.62
C GLU A 9 16.81 12.31 40.48
N ASN A 10 17.57 11.96 39.44
CA ASN A 10 17.76 12.85 38.31
C ASN A 10 16.39 13.08 37.64
N PRO A 11 15.85 14.32 37.61
CA PRO A 11 14.55 14.62 37.03
C PRO A 11 14.50 14.42 35.51
N TYR A 12 15.66 14.20 34.88
CA TYR A 12 15.80 13.84 33.47
C TYR A 12 16.02 12.34 33.25
N SER A 13 15.96 11.51 34.30
CA SER A 13 15.89 10.07 34.09
C SER A 13 14.66 9.81 33.24
N PRO A 14 14.80 9.17 32.06
CA PRO A 14 13.64 8.86 31.24
C PRO A 14 12.72 8.06 32.15
N THR A 15 11.55 8.62 32.45
CA THR A 15 10.51 7.92 33.22
C THR A 15 10.40 6.58 32.54
N GLN A 16 10.76 5.49 33.25
CA GLN A 16 10.65 4.16 32.67
C GLN A 16 9.19 4.05 32.28
N LYS A 17 8.91 4.19 30.97
CA LYS A 17 7.59 3.95 30.43
C LYS A 17 7.44 2.45 30.58
N THR A 18 6.91 2.04 31.72
CA THR A 18 6.49 0.67 31.99
C THR A 18 5.68 0.29 30.77
N THR A 19 6.24 -0.58 29.92
CA THR A 19 5.56 -0.98 28.70
C THR A 19 4.28 -1.64 29.19
N PRO A 20 3.09 -1.08 28.92
CA PRO A 20 1.88 -1.56 29.55
C PRO A 20 1.73 -3.05 29.27
N THR A 21 1.81 -3.86 30.33
CA THR A 21 1.59 -5.30 30.24
C THR A 21 0.11 -5.51 30.03
N LEU A 22 -0.30 -5.52 28.77
CA LEU A 22 -1.69 -5.63 28.39
C LEU A 22 -2.22 -7.05 28.70
N PRO A 23 -3.33 -7.18 29.46
CA PRO A 23 -3.88 -8.48 29.84
C PRO A 23 -4.31 -9.27 28.59
N SER A 24 -3.85 -10.51 28.49
CA SER A 24 -4.24 -11.44 27.42
C SER A 24 -5.70 -11.87 27.64
N GLY A 25 -6.62 -11.27 26.88
CA GLY A 25 -8.06 -11.61 26.92
C GLY A 25 -8.97 -10.64 27.68
N GLY A 26 -8.46 -9.50 28.14
CA GLY A 26 -9.27 -8.46 28.77
C GLY A 26 -9.90 -7.48 27.76
N ALA A 27 -10.98 -6.81 28.16
CA ALA A 27 -11.49 -5.64 27.45
C ALA A 27 -10.37 -4.59 27.30
N ILE A 28 -10.31 -3.89 26.16
CA ILE A 28 -9.32 -2.85 25.91
C ILE A 28 -9.55 -1.73 26.93
N ASP A 29 -8.58 -1.49 27.82
CA ASP A 29 -8.66 -0.44 28.82
C ASP A 29 -8.41 0.93 28.16
N PRO A 30 -9.43 1.81 28.06
CA PRO A 30 -9.29 3.09 27.39
C PRO A 30 -8.32 4.02 28.13
N SER A 31 -8.07 3.82 29.43
CA SER A 31 -7.13 4.65 30.20
C SER A 31 -5.69 4.52 29.72
N ASN A 32 -5.34 3.41 29.07
CA ASN A 32 -4.02 3.18 28.48
C ASN A 32 -3.88 3.77 27.06
N LEU A 33 -4.97 4.27 26.46
CA LEU A 33 -4.95 4.87 25.12
C LEU A 33 -4.71 6.38 25.25
N MET A 34 -3.45 6.80 25.11
CA MET A 34 -3.03 8.21 25.30
C MET A 34 -3.62 9.21 24.29
N SER A 35 -4.22 8.76 23.18
CA SER A 35 -4.82 9.63 22.18
C SER A 35 -5.74 8.84 21.25
N ARG A 36 -6.85 9.46 20.82
CA ARG A 36 -7.75 8.96 19.76
C ARG A 36 -6.97 8.52 18.51
N GLY A 37 -5.83 9.17 18.23
CA GLY A 37 -4.85 8.78 17.23
C GLY A 37 -5.39 8.80 15.80
N LEU A 38 -4.59 8.25 14.87
CA LEU A 38 -4.94 8.12 13.44
C LEU A 38 -5.60 6.77 13.12
N VAL A 39 -6.18 6.08 14.11
CA VAL A 39 -6.70 4.72 13.94
C VAL A 39 -7.87 4.68 12.95
N GLY A 40 -8.74 5.69 12.97
CA GLY A 40 -9.82 5.82 11.97
C GLY A 40 -9.32 6.01 10.54
N GLN A 41 -8.11 6.57 10.37
CA GLN A 41 -7.52 6.79 9.04
C GLN A 41 -7.03 5.49 8.38
N VAL A 42 -6.80 4.43 9.15
CA VAL A 42 -6.40 3.12 8.61
C VAL A 42 -7.46 2.55 7.67
N GLN A 43 -8.74 2.76 7.98
CA GLN A 43 -9.83 2.30 7.12
C GLN A 43 -9.90 3.10 5.81
N ILE A 44 -9.70 4.43 5.88
CA ILE A 44 -9.62 5.29 4.69
C ILE A 44 -8.44 4.84 3.82
N LEU A 45 -7.27 4.61 4.41
CA LEU A 45 -6.10 4.07 3.71
C LEU A 45 -6.42 2.74 3.02
N GLY A 46 -7.10 1.81 3.71
CA GLY A 46 -7.52 0.54 3.14
C GLY A 46 -8.42 0.71 1.90
N VAL A 47 -9.38 1.64 1.95
CA VAL A 47 -10.27 1.93 0.80
C VAL A 47 -9.44 2.48 -0.37
N LEU A 48 -8.55 3.44 -0.10
CA LEU A 48 -7.70 4.04 -1.12
C LEU A 48 -6.80 2.99 -1.79
N MET A 49 -6.24 2.05 -1.03
CA MET A 49 -5.45 0.95 -1.57
C MET A 49 -6.25 0.02 -2.49
N ILE A 50 -7.51 -0.28 -2.14
CA ILE A 50 -8.40 -1.08 -2.99
C ILE A 50 -8.71 -0.35 -4.29
N VAL A 51 -9.09 0.92 -4.22
CA VAL A 51 -9.40 1.74 -5.40
C VAL A 51 -8.19 1.84 -6.33
N GLN A 52 -7.01 2.13 -5.78
CA GLN A 52 -5.77 2.16 -6.56
C GLN A 52 -5.48 0.80 -7.20
N GLY A 53 -5.62 -0.30 -6.47
CA GLY A 53 -5.42 -1.65 -7.02
C GLY A 53 -6.39 -2.00 -8.16
N VAL A 54 -7.66 -1.57 -8.06
CA VAL A 54 -8.65 -1.72 -9.15
C VAL A 54 -8.25 -0.89 -10.37
N LEU A 55 -7.87 0.38 -10.19
CA LEU A 55 -7.42 1.25 -11.29
C LEU A 55 -6.17 0.69 -11.99
N VAL A 56 -5.19 0.21 -11.23
CA VAL A 56 -3.98 -0.43 -11.75
C VAL A 56 -4.32 -1.72 -12.52
N SER A 57 -5.27 -2.52 -12.02
CA SER A 57 -5.70 -3.74 -12.70
C SER A 57 -6.43 -3.44 -14.01
N LEU A 58 -7.31 -2.44 -14.04
CA LEU A 58 -7.98 -1.98 -15.26
C LEU A 58 -6.96 -1.45 -16.28
N ALA A 59 -5.99 -0.66 -15.84
CA ALA A 59 -4.90 -0.18 -16.70
C ALA A 59 -4.09 -1.35 -17.28
N ALA A 60 -3.76 -2.36 -16.48
CA ALA A 60 -3.06 -3.56 -16.95
C ALA A 60 -3.85 -4.31 -18.03
N ILE A 61 -5.17 -4.43 -17.86
CA ILE A 61 -6.06 -5.05 -18.86
C ILE A 61 -6.04 -4.25 -20.17
N VAL A 62 -6.15 -2.92 -20.10
CA VAL A 62 -6.09 -2.04 -21.29
C VAL A 62 -4.73 -2.14 -21.99
N ILE A 63 -3.63 -2.13 -21.23
CA ILE A 63 -2.28 -2.30 -21.78
C ILE A 63 -2.12 -3.68 -22.41
N GLY A 64 -2.65 -4.73 -21.78
CA GLY A 64 -2.61 -6.10 -22.30
C GLY A 64 -3.40 -6.24 -23.59
N PHE A 65 -4.60 -5.65 -23.64
CA PHE A 65 -5.40 -5.59 -24.86
C PHE A 65 -4.65 -4.84 -25.96
N TYR A 66 -4.08 -3.67 -25.65
CA TYR A 66 -3.29 -2.93 -26.62
C TYR A 66 -2.09 -3.74 -27.14
N ALA A 67 -1.33 -4.38 -26.25
CA ALA A 67 -0.20 -5.22 -26.63
C ALA A 67 -0.60 -6.41 -27.52
N ALA A 68 -1.77 -7.02 -27.28
CA ALA A 68 -2.27 -8.14 -28.06
C ALA A 68 -2.76 -7.73 -29.46
N PHE A 69 -3.42 -6.57 -29.58
CA PHE A 69 -4.03 -6.12 -30.83
C PHE A 69 -3.17 -5.16 -31.67
N MET A 70 -2.13 -4.56 -31.08
CA MET A 70 -1.24 -3.61 -31.77
C MET A 70 -0.57 -4.20 -33.03
N PRO A 71 -0.09 -5.46 -33.07
CA PRO A 71 0.50 -6.01 -34.29
C PRO A 71 -0.47 -5.99 -35.48
N THR A 72 -1.73 -6.37 -35.25
CA THR A 72 -2.79 -6.37 -36.26
C THR A 72 -3.10 -4.95 -36.75
N PHE A 73 -3.17 -3.98 -35.82
CA PHE A 73 -3.35 -2.57 -36.19
C PHE A 73 -2.18 -2.03 -37.01
N LEU A 74 -0.96 -2.43 -36.69
CA LEU A 74 0.25 -1.97 -37.37
C LEU A 74 0.35 -2.56 -38.78
N GLU A 75 -0.05 -3.82 -38.97
CA GLU A 75 -0.17 -4.44 -40.29
C GLU A 75 -1.23 -3.75 -41.16
N GLN A 76 -2.41 -3.47 -40.61
CA GLN A 76 -3.47 -2.75 -41.31
C GLN A 76 -3.03 -1.32 -41.70
N MET A 77 -2.32 -0.62 -40.81
CA MET A 77 -1.75 0.70 -41.12
C MET A 77 -0.75 0.65 -42.27
N ARG A 78 0.09 -0.39 -42.33
CA ARG A 78 1.07 -0.59 -43.42
C ARG A 78 0.42 -0.87 -44.76
N GLN A 79 -0.65 -1.67 -44.78
CA GLN A 79 -1.42 -1.92 -46.00
C GLN A 79 -2.08 -0.64 -46.52
N ASN A 80 -2.64 0.18 -45.62
CA ASN A 80 -3.23 1.47 -45.97
C ASN A 80 -2.18 2.49 -46.45
N ALA A 81 -1.01 2.54 -45.81
CA ALA A 81 0.09 3.41 -46.23
C ALA A 81 0.65 3.01 -47.61
N ALA A 82 0.76 1.71 -47.89
CA ALA A 82 1.15 1.19 -49.20
C ALA A 82 0.16 1.63 -50.30
N ALA A 83 -1.15 1.55 -50.01
CA ALA A 83 -2.19 1.98 -50.94
C ALA A 83 -2.16 3.48 -51.25
N GLN A 84 -1.64 4.30 -50.33
CA GLN A 84 -1.53 5.76 -50.49
C GLN A 84 -0.19 6.23 -51.08
N GLY A 85 0.68 5.30 -51.50
CA GLY A 85 2.02 5.64 -52.00
C GLY A 85 2.97 6.17 -50.91
N GLY A 86 2.67 5.92 -49.63
CA GLY A 86 3.52 6.30 -48.51
C GLY A 86 4.80 5.46 -48.45
N ASN A 87 5.90 6.07 -47.98
CA ASN A 87 7.17 5.38 -47.78
C ASN A 87 7.05 4.34 -46.65
N ASN A 88 6.94 3.07 -47.02
CA ASN A 88 6.86 1.97 -46.07
C ASN A 88 8.26 1.60 -45.57
N ALA A 89 8.72 2.29 -44.53
CA ALA A 89 9.95 1.88 -43.85
C ALA A 89 9.77 0.44 -43.33
N PRO A 90 10.69 -0.50 -43.65
CA PRO A 90 10.61 -1.87 -43.19
C PRO A 90 10.92 -1.92 -41.69
N VAL A 91 9.85 -1.87 -40.86
CA VAL A 91 9.91 -2.31 -39.47
C VAL A 91 10.32 -3.78 -39.46
N PRO A 92 11.39 -4.15 -38.73
CA PRO A 92 11.89 -5.52 -38.69
C PRO A 92 10.80 -6.46 -38.14
N PRO A 93 10.62 -7.66 -38.73
CA PRO A 93 9.58 -8.60 -38.32
C PRO A 93 9.73 -9.05 -36.86
N GLU A 94 10.96 -9.04 -36.33
CA GLU A 94 11.25 -9.39 -34.94
C GLU A 94 10.60 -8.42 -33.93
N PHE A 95 10.39 -7.16 -34.32
CA PHE A 95 9.83 -6.13 -33.43
C PHE A 95 8.44 -6.50 -32.91
N GLY A 96 7.58 -7.07 -33.77
CA GLY A 96 6.22 -7.47 -33.37
C GLY A 96 6.23 -8.58 -32.31
N SER A 97 7.10 -9.57 -32.49
CA SER A 97 7.23 -10.69 -31.54
C SER A 97 7.80 -10.25 -30.19
N ILE A 98 8.84 -9.40 -30.20
CA ILE A 98 9.45 -8.87 -28.98
C ILE A 98 8.44 -8.01 -28.21
N MET A 99 7.69 -7.15 -28.91
CA MET A 99 6.69 -6.29 -28.29
C MET A 99 5.55 -7.08 -27.66
N MET A 100 5.09 -8.16 -28.30
CA MET A 100 4.06 -9.05 -27.74
C MET A 100 4.56 -9.74 -26.46
N ILE A 101 5.78 -10.28 -26.48
CA ILE A 101 6.37 -10.98 -25.31
C ILE A 101 6.58 -9.99 -24.15
N VAL A 102 7.25 -8.87 -24.41
CA VAL A 102 7.55 -7.85 -23.38
C VAL A 102 6.26 -7.23 -22.85
N GLY A 103 5.33 -6.87 -23.73
CA GLY A 103 4.02 -6.34 -23.37
C GLY A 103 3.23 -7.33 -22.51
N GLY A 104 3.21 -8.61 -22.88
CA GLY A 104 2.56 -9.67 -22.11
C GLY A 104 3.15 -9.83 -20.70
N VAL A 105 4.48 -9.85 -20.58
CA VAL A 105 5.18 -9.95 -19.28
C VAL A 105 4.86 -8.73 -18.40
N ILE A 106 4.93 -7.53 -18.97
CA ILE A 106 4.61 -6.28 -18.24
C ILE A 106 3.16 -6.29 -17.77
N THR A 107 2.21 -6.68 -18.63
CA THR A 107 0.79 -6.78 -18.26
C THR A 107 0.58 -7.72 -17.09
N VAL A 108 1.18 -8.91 -17.10
CA VAL A 108 1.06 -9.87 -15.98
C VAL A 108 1.64 -9.28 -14.70
N LEU A 109 2.82 -8.65 -14.76
CA LEU A 109 3.44 -8.02 -13.60
C LEU A 109 2.57 -6.90 -13.00
N ILE A 110 2.08 -5.96 -13.83
CA ILE A 110 1.22 -4.87 -13.36
C ILE A 110 -0.09 -5.42 -12.79
N LEU A 111 -0.68 -6.43 -13.44
CA LEU A 111 -1.91 -7.06 -12.97
C LEU A 111 -1.72 -7.72 -11.61
N THR A 112 -0.62 -8.46 -11.41
CA THR A 112 -0.29 -9.07 -10.11
C THR A 112 -0.12 -8.01 -9.01
N LEU A 113 0.52 -6.88 -9.31
CA LEU A 113 0.66 -5.75 -8.39
C LEU A 113 -0.69 -5.12 -8.03
N GLY A 114 -1.60 -5.00 -9.00
CA GLY A 114 -2.97 -4.54 -8.79
C GLY A 114 -3.74 -5.45 -7.82
N PHE A 115 -3.69 -6.76 -8.04
CA PHE A 115 -4.29 -7.74 -7.10
C PHE A 115 -3.65 -7.70 -5.71
N LEU A 116 -2.33 -7.55 -5.63
CA LEU A 116 -1.62 -7.46 -4.36
C LEU A 116 -2.04 -6.22 -3.57
N HIS A 117 -2.28 -5.08 -4.25
CA HIS A 117 -2.81 -3.87 -3.63
C HIS A 117 -4.24 -4.06 -3.08
N ILE A 118 -5.12 -4.72 -3.84
CA ILE A 118 -6.49 -5.02 -3.39
C ILE A 118 -6.44 -5.93 -2.15
N TYR A 119 -5.70 -7.03 -2.22
CA TYR A 119 -5.55 -7.96 -1.10
C TYR A 119 -4.97 -7.28 0.13
N CYS A 120 -3.94 -6.45 -0.06
CA CYS A 120 -3.35 -5.66 0.98
C CYS A 120 -4.32 -4.65 1.60
N GLY A 121 -5.13 -3.96 0.80
CA GLY A 121 -6.15 -3.03 1.27
C GLY A 121 -7.17 -3.73 2.17
N ILE A 122 -7.67 -4.89 1.76
CA ILE A 122 -8.59 -5.73 2.55
C ILE A 122 -7.93 -6.14 3.88
N ARG A 123 -6.69 -6.63 3.83
CA ARG A 123 -5.96 -7.06 5.03
C ARG A 123 -5.67 -5.90 6.00
N THR A 124 -5.40 -4.72 5.45
CA THR A 124 -5.16 -3.48 6.21
C THR A 124 -6.43 -3.02 6.94
N MET A 125 -7.61 -3.13 6.32
CA MET A 125 -8.89 -2.86 6.99
C MET A 125 -9.17 -3.81 8.16
N GLN A 126 -8.62 -5.02 8.11
CA GLN A 126 -8.73 -5.99 9.20
C GLN A 126 -7.66 -5.79 10.28
N PHE A 127 -6.84 -4.72 10.21
CA PHE A 127 -5.70 -4.48 11.10
C PHE A 127 -4.70 -5.65 11.13
N ARG A 128 -4.48 -6.35 10.00
CA ARG A 128 -3.56 -7.48 9.92
C ARG A 128 -2.40 -7.20 8.97
N GLY A 129 -1.19 -7.62 9.36
CA GLY A 129 -0.03 -7.65 8.46
C GLY A 129 0.54 -6.27 8.10
N ARG A 130 0.81 -5.43 9.09
CA ARG A 130 1.39 -4.07 8.91
C ARG A 130 2.60 -4.04 7.97
N VAL A 131 3.54 -4.95 8.18
CA VAL A 131 4.80 -5.02 7.39
C VAL A 131 4.50 -5.35 5.93
N PHE A 132 3.57 -6.28 5.70
CA PHE A 132 3.13 -6.62 4.35
C PHE A 132 2.56 -5.38 3.63
N SER A 133 1.77 -4.57 4.32
CA SER A 133 1.24 -3.33 3.74
C SER A 133 2.32 -2.34 3.36
N MET A 134 3.33 -2.14 4.21
CA MET A 134 4.47 -1.29 3.87
C MET A 134 5.25 -1.81 2.66
N VAL A 135 5.51 -3.11 2.59
CA VAL A 135 6.21 -3.72 1.46
C VAL A 135 5.42 -3.55 0.16
N VAL A 136 4.11 -3.76 0.18
CA VAL A 136 3.25 -3.58 -1.01
C VAL A 136 3.18 -2.12 -1.45
N LEU A 137 3.07 -1.17 -0.51
CA LEU A 137 3.12 0.28 -0.79
C LEU A 137 4.45 0.65 -1.48
N CYS A 138 5.57 0.21 -0.94
CA CYS A 138 6.89 0.43 -1.52
C CYS A 138 7.05 -0.27 -2.88
N CYS A 139 6.53 -1.49 -3.04
CA CYS A 139 6.56 -2.20 -4.31
C CYS A 139 5.71 -1.49 -5.37
N GLY A 140 4.60 -0.86 -4.97
CA GLY A 140 3.82 0.02 -5.85
C GLY A 140 4.60 1.23 -6.35
N LEU A 141 5.64 1.70 -5.65
CA LEU A 141 6.50 2.75 -6.20
C LEU A 141 7.31 2.27 -7.42
N LEU A 142 7.42 0.96 -7.68
CA LEU A 142 8.00 0.48 -8.94
C LEU A 142 7.08 0.77 -10.13
N THR A 143 5.77 0.94 -9.91
CA THR A 143 4.83 1.28 -11.00
C THR A 143 4.82 2.77 -11.34
N LEU A 144 5.65 3.60 -10.69
CA LEU A 144 5.80 5.05 -10.98
C LEU A 144 6.23 5.31 -12.43
N ILE A 145 6.79 4.32 -13.12
CA ILE A 145 7.18 4.43 -14.54
C ILE A 145 5.95 4.67 -15.44
N THR A 146 4.74 4.33 -14.96
CA THR A 146 3.49 4.65 -15.65
C THR A 146 3.03 6.07 -15.31
N CYS A 147 2.93 6.93 -16.32
CA CYS A 147 2.77 8.38 -16.16
C CYS A 147 1.52 8.81 -15.37
N TYR A 148 0.45 8.00 -15.36
CA TYR A 148 -0.82 8.36 -14.73
C TYR A 148 -0.91 7.95 -13.26
N CYS A 149 -0.27 6.84 -12.86
CA CYS A 149 -0.34 6.33 -11.49
C CYS A 149 0.69 6.95 -10.55
N LEU A 150 1.63 7.74 -11.08
CA LEU A 150 2.72 8.35 -10.35
C LEU A 150 2.25 9.22 -9.17
N PRO A 151 1.45 10.29 -9.38
CA PRO A 151 1.07 11.19 -8.29
C PRO A 151 0.18 10.50 -7.25
N THR A 152 -0.73 9.61 -7.69
CA THR A 152 -1.63 8.91 -6.77
C THR A 152 -0.87 7.90 -5.92
N GLN A 153 0.01 7.10 -6.51
CA GLN A 153 0.81 6.11 -5.79
C GLN A 153 1.78 6.78 -4.82
N LEU A 154 2.40 7.89 -5.22
CA LEU A 154 3.30 8.64 -4.34
C LEU A 154 2.55 9.20 -3.13
N ALA A 155 1.39 9.81 -3.35
CA ALA A 155 0.54 10.33 -2.28
C ALA A 155 0.07 9.21 -1.33
N LEU A 156 -0.40 8.07 -1.86
CA LEU A 156 -0.77 6.91 -1.05
C LEU A 156 0.41 6.34 -0.26
N SER A 157 1.60 6.32 -0.85
CA SER A 157 2.80 5.78 -0.20
C SER A 157 3.23 6.63 0.98
N ILE A 158 3.27 7.96 0.81
CA ILE A 158 3.59 8.90 1.88
C ILE A 158 2.52 8.85 2.97
N TYR A 159 1.24 8.95 2.58
CA TYR A 159 0.12 8.90 3.50
C TYR A 159 0.07 7.58 4.29
N GLY A 160 0.25 6.45 3.59
CA GLY A 160 0.29 5.11 4.16
C GLY A 160 1.43 4.94 5.15
N LEU A 161 2.64 5.43 4.84
CA LEU A 161 3.77 5.39 5.78
C LEU A 161 3.47 6.18 7.06
N ILE A 162 2.96 7.41 6.92
CA ILE A 162 2.66 8.29 8.07
C ILE A 162 1.64 7.62 8.99
N VAL A 163 0.56 7.07 8.42
CA VAL A 163 -0.49 6.39 9.19
C VAL A 163 0.04 5.11 9.84
N LEU A 164 0.77 4.26 9.10
CA LEU A 164 1.24 2.97 9.60
C LEU A 164 2.39 3.07 10.62
N LEU A 165 3.14 4.17 10.63
CA LEU A 165 4.20 4.45 11.60
C LEU A 165 3.69 5.14 12.87
N ASN A 166 2.42 5.56 12.90
CA ASN A 166 1.84 6.20 14.08
C ASN A 166 1.74 5.20 15.25
N ALA A 167 2.27 5.55 16.44
CA ALA A 167 2.31 4.64 17.58
C ALA A 167 0.93 4.07 18.00
N PRO A 168 -0.15 4.88 18.09
CA PRO A 168 -1.51 4.37 18.28
C PRO A 168 -1.95 3.31 17.26
N VAL A 169 -1.61 3.51 15.98
CA VAL A 169 -1.91 2.53 14.93
C VAL A 169 -1.11 1.25 15.13
N CYS A 170 0.18 1.36 15.49
CA CYS A 170 1.01 0.21 15.81
C CYS A 170 0.38 -0.66 16.92
N GLU A 171 -0.11 -0.05 17.99
CA GLU A 171 -0.80 -0.76 19.07
C GLU A 171 -2.13 -1.36 18.60
N ALA A 172 -2.92 -0.67 17.77
CA ALA A 172 -4.13 -1.22 17.15
C ALA A 172 -3.87 -2.54 16.39
N PHE A 173 -2.78 -2.61 15.61
CA PHE A 173 -2.38 -3.84 14.93
C PHE A 173 -1.99 -4.95 15.93
N ARG A 174 -1.35 -4.62 17.05
CA ARG A 174 -1.03 -5.60 18.11
C ARG A 174 -2.28 -6.15 18.79
N TYR A 175 -3.32 -5.33 18.97
CA TYR A 175 -4.61 -5.81 19.48
C TYR A 175 -5.25 -6.81 18.51
N ALA A 176 -5.19 -6.55 17.20
CA ALA A 176 -5.70 -7.48 16.19
C ALA A 176 -4.91 -8.81 16.16
N GLU A 177 -3.59 -8.78 16.38
CA GLU A 177 -2.76 -9.98 16.51
C GLU A 177 -3.13 -10.84 17.73
N ARG A 178 -3.69 -10.22 18.77
CA ARG A 178 -4.22 -10.90 19.97
C ARG A 178 -5.64 -11.43 19.81
N GLY A 179 -6.24 -11.25 18.63
CA GLY A 179 -7.56 -11.79 18.31
C GLY A 179 -8.72 -10.83 18.54
N HIS A 180 -8.47 -9.56 18.87
CA HIS A 180 -9.53 -8.55 18.93
C HIS A 180 -10.10 -8.26 17.55
N THR A 181 -11.42 -8.06 17.49
CA THR A 181 -12.07 -7.76 16.22
C THR A 181 -11.81 -6.29 15.81
N PRO A 182 -11.77 -5.96 14.50
CA PRO A 182 -11.59 -4.59 14.04
C PRO A 182 -12.61 -3.60 14.63
N ARG A 183 -13.85 -4.07 14.86
CA ARG A 183 -14.91 -3.26 15.47
C ARG A 183 -14.64 -2.93 16.93
N GLU A 184 -14.19 -3.90 17.73
CA GLU A 184 -13.81 -3.67 19.14
C GLU A 184 -12.69 -2.63 19.24
N ILE A 185 -11.67 -2.78 18.39
CA ILE A 185 -10.54 -1.85 18.33
C ILE A 185 -11.06 -0.45 18.01
N GLN A 186 -11.85 -0.30 16.93
CA GLN A 186 -12.40 0.99 16.54
C GLN A 186 -13.28 1.61 17.63
N GLN A 187 -14.14 0.82 18.28
CA GLN A 187 -15.01 1.31 19.34
C GLN A 187 -14.22 1.82 20.54
N ALA A 188 -13.14 1.12 20.94
CA ALA A 188 -12.27 1.54 22.03
C ALA A 188 -11.59 2.90 21.74
N TYR A 189 -11.13 3.12 20.50
CA TYR A 189 -10.57 4.42 20.11
C TYR A 189 -11.64 5.51 19.94
N LEU A 190 -12.86 5.16 19.56
CA LEU A 190 -13.96 6.13 19.42
C LEU A 190 -14.49 6.64 20.77
N SER A 191 -14.40 5.83 21.83
CA SER A 191 -14.84 6.18 23.19
C SER A 191 -13.92 7.13 23.94
N LEU A 192 -12.74 7.45 23.39
CA LEU A 192 -11.81 8.40 24.01
C LEU A 192 -12.33 9.84 23.83
N PRO A 193 -12.32 10.65 24.91
CA PRO A 193 -12.75 12.05 24.86
C PRO A 193 -11.82 12.92 23.99
#